data_AF-A0A5K3FKZ5-F1
#
_entry.id   AF-A0A5K3FKZ5-F1
#
_cell.length_a   1.000
_cell.length_b   1.000
_cell.length_c   1.000
_cell.angle_alpha   90.00
_cell.angle_beta   90.00
_cell.angle_gamma   90.00
#
_symmetry.space_group_name_H-M   'P 1'
#
loop_
_entity.id
_entity.type
_entity.pdbx_description
1 polymer ?
#
loop_
_entity_poly.entity_id
_entity_poly.type
_entity_poly.pdbx_seq_one_letter_code
_entity_poly.pdbx_strand_id
1 'polypeptide(L)'
;MFETAKPYITYGTRVVDLDGQRILVNMPDADLDREDVPAAILEFFGVEFSDSKRFLKSAMNSKSNEFAPWKTSKLPMQNYLAQRAKPFFAILVNLLGYFRQCTSPSGQVDFRQMVACQACPPLEPFLVQLYESQMIHCFLYDRLSTHTADDFEIQAHLLADKCRERLQHNPSNKPNFGDLRWISCKRSMTTNSRFRRKLGQQWSKLTSKAALKANQLKLDKSTAKLWEKVSTDGIPGPPAITYSRSMGPTENPGSGRPAASNE
;
A
#
# COMPACT_ATOMS: atom_id res chain seq x y z
N MET A 1 -17.51 -10.58 11.91
CA MET A 1 -17.68 -9.28 11.22
C MET A 1 -17.84 -9.45 9.72
N PHE A 2 -16.92 -10.10 8.98
CA PHE A 2 -17.08 -10.34 7.54
C PHE A 2 -18.32 -11.17 7.17
N GLU A 3 -18.55 -12.33 7.81
CA GLU A 3 -19.75 -13.14 7.53
C GLU A 3 -21.06 -12.39 7.80
N THR A 4 -21.05 -11.49 8.79
CA THR A 4 -22.19 -10.64 9.13
C THR A 4 -22.41 -9.53 8.09
N ALA A 5 -21.33 -9.02 7.48
CA ALA A 5 -21.37 -8.00 6.44
C ALA A 5 -21.61 -8.58 5.03
N LYS A 6 -21.37 -9.89 4.85
CA LYS A 6 -21.46 -10.61 3.58
C LYS A 6 -22.77 -10.39 2.80
N PRO A 7 -23.96 -10.32 3.44
CA PRO A 7 -25.21 -10.04 2.75
C PRO A 7 -25.29 -8.63 2.13
N TYR A 8 -24.45 -7.70 2.57
CA TYR A 8 -24.50 -6.27 2.18
C TYR A 8 -23.36 -5.86 1.24
N ILE A 9 -22.45 -6.78 0.94
CA ILE A 9 -21.31 -6.53 0.04
C ILE A 9 -21.57 -7.20 -1.31
N THR A 10 -21.25 -6.51 -2.39
CA THR A 10 -21.44 -7.04 -3.75
C THR A 10 -20.42 -8.13 -4.05
N TYR A 11 -20.75 -9.00 -5.00
CA TYR A 11 -19.83 -10.04 -5.49
C TYR A 11 -18.54 -9.41 -6.00
N GLY A 12 -17.39 -10.05 -5.72
CA GLY A 12 -16.07 -9.54 -6.08
C GLY A 12 -15.53 -8.43 -5.17
N THR A 13 -16.29 -8.00 -4.17
CA THR A 13 -15.82 -6.99 -3.20
C THR A 13 -14.66 -7.52 -2.37
N ARG A 14 -13.59 -6.73 -2.27
CA ARG A 14 -12.47 -6.98 -1.37
C ARG A 14 -12.63 -6.19 -0.08
N VAL A 15 -12.55 -6.88 1.04
CA VAL A 15 -12.61 -6.31 2.38
C VAL A 15 -11.24 -6.48 3.03
N VAL A 16 -10.63 -5.35 3.39
CA VAL A 16 -9.36 -5.33 4.11
C VAL A 16 -9.67 -5.35 5.61
N ASP A 17 -9.50 -6.52 6.23
CA ASP A 17 -9.60 -6.71 7.67
C ASP A 17 -8.27 -6.29 8.30
N LEU A 18 -8.22 -5.05 8.80
CA LEU A 18 -7.02 -4.46 9.39
C LEU A 18 -6.62 -5.16 10.70
N ASP A 19 -7.60 -5.57 11.50
CA ASP A 19 -7.37 -6.25 12.78
C ASP A 19 -6.84 -7.68 12.55
N GLY A 20 -7.46 -8.40 11.62
CA GLY A 20 -7.06 -9.75 11.22
C GLY A 20 -5.87 -9.79 10.25
N GLN A 21 -5.38 -8.63 9.80
CA GLN A 21 -4.31 -8.46 8.82
C GLN A 21 -4.49 -9.35 7.58
N ARG A 22 -5.70 -9.36 7.03
CA ARG A 22 -6.06 -10.22 5.90
C ARG A 22 -6.97 -9.49 4.93
N ILE A 23 -6.93 -9.94 3.68
CA ILE A 23 -7.86 -9.49 2.65
C ILE A 23 -8.86 -10.62 2.44
N LEU A 24 -10.13 -10.29 2.60
CA LEU A 24 -11.25 -11.19 2.37
C LEU A 24 -11.92 -10.78 1.06
N VAL A 25 -12.38 -11.75 0.27
CA VAL A 25 -13.05 -11.46 -1.00
C VAL A 25 -14.41 -12.13 -1.00
N ASN A 26 -15.43 -11.37 -1.37
CA ASN A 26 -16.79 -11.88 -1.50
C ASN A 26 -16.98 -12.59 -2.84
N MET A 27 -16.23 -13.67 -3.05
CA MET A 27 -16.35 -14.55 -4.21
C MET A 27 -15.74 -15.94 -3.91
N PRO A 28 -16.19 -17.00 -4.61
CA PRO A 28 -15.58 -18.32 -4.53
C PRO A 28 -14.10 -18.32 -4.93
N ASP A 29 -13.31 -19.21 -4.32
CA ASP A 29 -11.90 -19.41 -4.62
C ASP A 29 -11.61 -19.76 -6.10
N ALA A 30 -12.59 -20.37 -6.79
CA ALA A 30 -12.51 -20.76 -8.19
C ALA A 30 -12.63 -19.58 -9.16
N ASP A 31 -13.30 -18.52 -8.73
CA ASP A 31 -13.60 -17.35 -9.57
C ASP A 31 -12.55 -16.24 -9.38
N LEU A 32 -11.64 -16.39 -8.41
CA LEU A 32 -10.62 -15.40 -8.11
C LEU A 32 -9.63 -15.24 -9.27
N ASP A 33 -9.56 -14.00 -9.78
CA ASP A 33 -8.38 -13.30 -10.27
C ASP A 33 -7.05 -14.04 -10.05
N ARG A 34 -6.30 -14.37 -11.12
CA ARG A 34 -4.85 -14.56 -11.00
C ARG A 34 -4.21 -13.20 -10.71
N GLU A 35 -4.14 -12.87 -9.43
CA GLU A 35 -3.64 -11.59 -8.91
C GLU A 35 -2.17 -11.66 -8.51
N ASP A 36 -1.44 -12.63 -9.06
CA ASP A 36 -0.04 -12.83 -8.71
C ASP A 36 0.77 -11.60 -9.15
N VAL A 37 1.23 -10.83 -8.17
CA VAL A 37 2.14 -9.72 -8.42
C VAL A 37 3.44 -10.29 -9.01
N PRO A 38 3.87 -9.85 -10.21
CA PRO A 38 5.09 -10.35 -10.84
C PRO A 38 6.30 -10.28 -9.92
N ALA A 39 7.15 -11.32 -9.99
CA ALA A 39 8.31 -11.43 -9.11
C ALA A 39 9.26 -10.23 -9.22
N ALA A 40 9.41 -9.60 -10.39
CA ALA A 40 10.22 -8.38 -10.56
C ALA A 40 9.66 -7.20 -9.77
N ILE A 41 8.33 -7.07 -9.68
CA ILE A 41 7.69 -6.01 -8.88
C ILE A 41 7.90 -6.30 -7.40
N LEU A 42 7.74 -7.55 -6.96
CA LEU A 42 8.04 -7.95 -5.59
C LEU A 42 9.53 -7.77 -5.22
N GLU A 43 10.43 -8.06 -6.15
CA GLU A 43 11.88 -7.87 -5.96
C GLU A 43 12.23 -6.39 -5.87
N PHE A 44 11.66 -5.56 -6.75
CA PHE A 44 11.80 -4.11 -6.72
C PHE A 44 11.36 -3.54 -5.38
N PHE A 45 10.15 -3.89 -4.92
CA PHE A 45 9.64 -3.48 -3.60
C PHE A 45 10.46 -4.05 -2.44
N GLY A 46 10.94 -5.29 -2.54
CA GLY A 46 11.74 -5.93 -1.51
C GLY A 46 13.04 -5.16 -1.23
N VAL A 47 13.71 -4.69 -2.28
CA VAL A 47 14.91 -3.84 -2.18
C VAL A 47 14.54 -2.47 -1.62
N GLU A 48 13.56 -1.79 -2.23
CA GLU A 48 13.16 -0.42 -1.84
C GLU A 48 12.68 -0.34 -0.38
N PHE A 49 11.79 -1.23 0.06
CA PHE A 49 11.31 -1.21 1.43
C PHE A 49 12.38 -1.58 2.46
N SER A 50 13.37 -2.39 2.08
CA SER A 50 14.51 -2.72 2.95
C SER A 50 15.40 -1.48 3.14
N ASP A 51 15.67 -0.75 2.06
CA ASP A 51 16.43 0.50 2.08
C ASP A 51 15.69 1.58 2.88
N SER A 52 14.38 1.76 2.66
CA SER A 52 13.56 2.71 3.44
C SER A 52 13.53 2.36 4.92
N LYS A 53 13.39 1.07 5.29
CA LYS A 53 13.43 0.63 6.69
C LYS A 53 14.80 0.90 7.33
N ARG A 54 15.89 0.63 6.60
CA ARG A 54 17.26 0.91 7.07
C ARG A 54 17.47 2.41 7.28
N PHE A 55 17.06 3.23 6.32
CA PHE A 55 17.13 4.68 6.39
C PHE A 55 16.34 5.22 7.57
N LEU A 56 15.08 4.81 7.73
CA LEU A 56 14.23 5.23 8.84
C LEU A 56 14.80 4.83 10.19
N LYS A 57 15.32 3.60 10.33
CA LYS A 57 16.01 3.16 11.55
C LYS A 57 17.25 4.02 11.83
N SER A 58 18.01 4.37 10.80
CA SER A 58 19.19 5.24 10.94
C SER A 58 18.80 6.65 11.36
N ALA A 59 17.82 7.26 10.70
CA ALA A 59 17.33 8.60 11.02
C ALA A 59 16.73 8.68 12.45
N MET A 60 15.96 7.66 12.87
CA MET A 60 15.40 7.60 14.22
C MET A 60 16.45 7.39 15.30
N ASN A 61 17.49 6.61 15.04
CA ASN A 61 18.49 6.27 16.05
C ASN A 61 19.70 7.20 16.06
N SER A 62 19.88 8.02 15.02
CA SER A 62 20.98 8.97 14.94
C SER A 62 20.82 10.13 15.93
N LYS A 63 21.88 10.47 16.65
CA LYS A 63 21.98 11.69 17.47
C LYS A 63 22.48 12.90 16.66
N SER A 64 22.71 12.73 15.35
CA SER A 64 23.15 13.82 14.48
C SER A 64 22.08 14.91 14.38
N ASN A 65 22.53 16.17 14.45
CA ASN A 65 21.70 17.35 14.23
C ASN A 65 21.07 17.38 12.82
N GLU A 66 21.64 16.66 11.85
CA GLU A 66 21.11 16.48 10.50
C GLU A 66 19.71 15.81 10.50
N PHE A 67 19.45 14.94 11.48
CA PHE A 67 18.16 14.25 11.62
C PHE A 67 17.28 14.83 12.73
N ALA A 68 17.71 15.89 13.42
CA ALA A 68 16.89 16.57 14.43
C ALA A 68 15.53 17.07 13.87
N PRO A 69 15.45 17.64 12.63
CA PRO A 69 14.18 18.06 12.04
C PRO A 69 13.15 16.92 11.83
N TRP A 70 13.65 15.68 11.70
CA TRP A 70 12.83 14.47 11.58
C TRP A 70 12.24 13.99 12.91
N LYS A 71 12.70 14.53 14.04
CA LYS A 71 12.25 14.09 15.37
C LYS A 71 11.34 15.12 16.05
N THR A 72 11.42 16.40 15.65
CA THR A 72 10.82 17.50 16.41
C THR A 72 9.75 18.31 15.66
N SER A 73 9.58 18.16 14.35
CA SER A 73 8.53 18.90 13.62
C SER A 73 7.22 18.09 13.50
N LYS A 74 6.15 18.68 12.94
CA LYS A 74 4.94 17.95 12.48
C LYS A 74 5.15 17.29 11.08
N LEU A 75 6.25 17.61 10.39
CA LEU A 75 6.66 16.97 9.13
C LEU A 75 7.17 15.51 9.21
N PRO A 76 7.60 14.91 10.33
CA PRO A 76 8.17 13.56 10.36
C PRO A 76 7.21 12.50 9.84
N MET A 77 5.93 12.63 10.14
CA MET A 77 4.92 11.71 9.64
C MET A 77 4.70 11.89 8.13
N GLN A 78 4.70 13.13 7.64
CA GLN A 78 4.61 13.41 6.21
C GLN A 78 5.85 12.91 5.46
N ASN A 79 7.04 13.15 6.01
CA ASN A 79 8.31 12.66 5.46
C ASN A 79 8.39 11.13 5.50
N TYR A 80 7.89 10.51 6.57
CA TYR A 80 7.77 9.06 6.68
C TYR A 80 6.83 8.50 5.60
N LEU A 81 5.64 9.10 5.44
CA LEU A 81 4.67 8.69 4.44
C LEU A 81 5.21 8.90 3.02
N ALA A 82 5.86 10.03 2.75
CA ALA A 82 6.52 10.30 1.46
C ALA A 82 7.60 9.26 1.16
N GLN A 83 8.45 8.92 2.14
CA GLN A 83 9.46 7.86 2.00
C GLN A 83 8.83 6.47 1.78
N ARG A 84 7.68 6.19 2.41
CA ARG A 84 6.93 4.94 2.19
C ARG A 84 6.22 4.89 0.84
N ALA A 85 5.79 6.04 0.31
CA ALA A 85 5.12 6.18 -0.97
C ALA A 85 6.11 6.15 -2.15
N LYS A 86 7.36 6.60 -1.94
CA LYS A 86 8.38 6.71 -2.99
C LYS A 86 8.58 5.43 -3.82
N PRO A 87 8.64 4.21 -3.24
CA PRO A 87 8.75 2.98 -4.03
C PRO A 87 7.54 2.75 -4.94
N PHE A 88 6.32 3.07 -4.48
CA PHE A 88 5.11 2.97 -5.28
C PHE A 88 5.12 3.96 -6.44
N PHE A 89 5.53 5.20 -6.18
CA PHE A 89 5.69 6.19 -7.23
C PHE A 89 6.75 5.75 -8.25
N ALA A 90 7.92 5.29 -7.79
CA ALA A 90 9.01 4.85 -8.66
C ALA A 90 8.59 3.68 -9.56
N ILE A 91 7.84 2.69 -9.05
CA ILE A 91 7.37 1.60 -9.91
C ILE A 91 6.34 2.08 -10.93
N LEU A 92 5.46 3.04 -10.57
CA LEU A 92 4.53 3.64 -11.54
C LEU A 92 5.27 4.34 -12.69
N VAL A 93 6.32 5.12 -12.38
CA VAL A 93 7.16 5.74 -13.43
C VAL A 93 7.87 4.66 -14.26
N ASN A 94 8.40 3.60 -13.65
CA ASN A 94 9.06 2.52 -14.39
C ASN A 94 8.10 1.72 -15.29
N LEU A 95 6.82 1.61 -14.92
CA LEU A 95 5.79 0.89 -15.68
C LEU A 95 5.13 1.77 -16.75
N LEU A 96 4.99 3.08 -16.51
CA LEU A 96 4.18 3.98 -17.34
C LEU A 96 4.94 5.14 -17.98
N GLY A 97 6.10 5.52 -17.43
CA GLY A 97 6.80 6.77 -17.76
C GLY A 97 7.34 6.87 -19.18
N TYR A 98 7.25 5.82 -19.97
CA TYR A 98 7.68 5.81 -21.38
C TYR A 98 6.50 5.85 -22.37
N PHE A 99 5.29 6.16 -21.88
CA PHE A 99 4.08 6.23 -22.69
C PHE A 99 4.21 7.17 -23.90
N ARG A 100 4.96 8.28 -23.78
CA ARG A 100 5.20 9.22 -24.88
C ARG A 100 6.06 8.63 -26.02
N GLN A 101 6.87 7.61 -25.73
CA GLN A 101 7.63 6.87 -26.75
C GLN A 101 6.81 5.75 -27.40
N CYS A 102 5.60 5.52 -26.90
CA CYS A 102 4.67 4.50 -27.39
C CYS A 102 3.38 5.16 -27.86
N THR A 103 3.48 6.20 -28.69
CA THR A 103 2.31 6.84 -29.30
C THR A 103 2.15 6.38 -30.75
N SER A 104 0.91 6.06 -31.10
CA SER A 104 0.49 5.79 -32.47
C SER A 104 0.51 7.08 -33.32
N PRO A 105 0.49 6.96 -34.66
CA PRO A 105 0.41 8.13 -35.55
C PRO A 105 -0.80 9.04 -35.30
N SER A 106 -1.88 8.51 -34.72
CA SER A 106 -3.08 9.29 -34.32
C SER A 106 -2.91 10.02 -32.99
N GLY A 107 -1.74 9.94 -32.35
CA GLY A 107 -1.44 10.60 -31.08
C GLY A 107 -1.94 9.86 -29.84
N GLN A 108 -2.53 8.67 -29.98
CA GLN A 108 -2.96 7.85 -28.85
C GLN A 108 -1.85 6.92 -28.37
N VAL A 109 -1.84 6.57 -27.08
CA VAL A 109 -0.93 5.57 -26.53
C VAL A 109 -1.19 4.19 -27.15
N ASP A 110 -0.15 3.58 -27.72
CA ASP A 110 -0.14 2.19 -28.15
C ASP A 110 0.31 1.30 -26.98
N PHE A 111 -0.67 0.71 -26.30
CA PHE A 111 -0.41 -0.20 -25.17
C PHE A 111 0.31 -1.48 -25.57
N ARG A 112 0.16 -1.97 -26.82
CA ARG A 112 0.91 -3.14 -27.29
C ARG A 112 2.38 -2.80 -27.42
N GLN A 113 2.69 -1.63 -27.95
CA GLN A 113 4.05 -1.12 -27.98
C GLN A 113 4.60 -0.92 -26.56
N MET A 114 3.79 -0.40 -25.62
CA MET A 114 4.22 -0.25 -24.24
C MET A 114 4.63 -1.59 -23.60
N VAL A 115 3.83 -2.65 -23.80
CA VAL A 115 4.18 -4.01 -23.35
C VAL A 115 5.51 -4.46 -23.95
N ALA A 116 5.67 -4.32 -25.26
CA ALA A 116 6.90 -4.73 -25.97
C ALA A 116 8.16 -3.97 -25.48
N CYS A 117 8.01 -2.68 -25.17
CA CYS A 117 9.07 -1.80 -24.69
C CYS A 117 9.60 -2.14 -23.28
N GLN A 118 8.88 -2.97 -22.51
CA GLN A 118 9.38 -3.51 -21.24
C GLN A 118 10.39 -4.64 -21.43
N ALA A 119 10.43 -5.28 -22.61
CA ALA A 119 11.37 -6.34 -22.95
C ALA A 119 11.50 -7.44 -21.87
N CYS A 120 10.36 -7.85 -21.29
CA CYS A 120 10.30 -8.82 -20.19
C CYS A 120 9.09 -9.75 -20.37
N PRO A 121 9.23 -10.89 -21.08
CA PRO A 121 8.12 -11.80 -21.36
C PRO A 121 7.33 -12.26 -20.12
N PRO A 122 7.98 -12.59 -18.97
CA PRO A 122 7.24 -12.97 -17.76
C PRO A 122 6.36 -11.86 -17.16
N LEU A 123 6.54 -10.61 -17.59
CA LEU A 123 5.77 -9.45 -17.12
C LEU A 123 4.57 -9.15 -18.03
N GLU A 124 4.54 -9.70 -19.25
CA GLU A 124 3.52 -9.37 -20.26
C GLU A 124 2.07 -9.57 -19.78
N PRO A 125 1.68 -10.70 -19.14
CA PRO A 125 0.30 -10.90 -18.72
C PRO A 125 -0.18 -9.82 -17.73
N PHE A 126 0.71 -9.41 -16.83
CA PHE A 126 0.43 -8.34 -15.87
C PHE A 126 0.29 -6.98 -16.54
N LEU A 127 1.13 -6.66 -17.52
CA LEU A 127 1.07 -5.38 -18.22
C LEU A 127 -0.19 -5.26 -19.08
N VAL A 128 -0.57 -6.35 -19.75
CA VAL A 128 -1.82 -6.39 -20.52
C VAL A 128 -3.00 -6.07 -19.60
N GLN A 129 -3.11 -6.76 -18.46
CA GLN A 129 -4.17 -6.50 -17.49
C GLN A 129 -4.08 -5.09 -16.87
N LEU A 130 -2.88 -4.60 -16.56
CA LEU A 130 -2.67 -3.24 -16.05
C LEU A 130 -3.18 -2.19 -17.04
N TYR A 131 -2.93 -2.39 -18.33
CA TYR A 131 -3.31 -1.46 -19.39
C TYR A 131 -4.78 -1.57 -19.80
N GLU A 132 -5.52 -2.58 -19.34
CA GLU A 132 -6.99 -2.60 -19.44
C GLU A 132 -7.66 -1.68 -18.38
N SER A 133 -6.90 -1.16 -17.41
CA SER A 133 -7.44 -0.33 -16.35
C SER A 133 -7.88 1.04 -16.85
N GLN A 134 -9.16 1.37 -16.66
CA GLN A 134 -9.71 2.70 -16.95
C GLN A 134 -8.92 3.83 -16.26
N MET A 135 -8.40 3.59 -15.05
CA MET A 135 -7.58 4.57 -14.33
C MET A 135 -6.29 4.91 -15.09
N ILE A 136 -5.64 3.89 -15.67
CA ILE A 136 -4.42 4.08 -16.48
C ILE A 136 -4.76 4.81 -17.78
N HIS A 137 -5.85 4.43 -18.44
CA HIS A 137 -6.34 5.13 -19.64
C HIS A 137 -6.58 6.61 -19.39
N CYS A 138 -7.35 6.97 -18.36
CA CYS A 138 -7.62 8.37 -18.02
C CYS A 138 -6.33 9.11 -17.66
N PHE A 139 -5.47 8.51 -16.83
CA PHE A 139 -4.20 9.11 -16.42
C PHE A 139 -3.29 9.46 -17.61
N LEU A 140 -3.13 8.54 -18.56
CA LEU A 140 -2.26 8.78 -19.72
C LEU A 140 -2.92 9.71 -20.75
N TYR A 141 -4.24 9.61 -20.95
CA TYR A 141 -4.98 10.51 -21.83
C TYR A 141 -4.90 11.96 -21.35
N ASP A 142 -5.14 12.19 -20.06
CA ASP A 142 -5.06 13.51 -19.46
C ASP A 142 -3.65 14.10 -19.61
N ARG A 143 -2.60 13.30 -19.45
CA ARG A 143 -1.21 13.76 -19.66
C ARG A 143 -0.82 14.01 -21.11
N LEU A 144 -1.42 13.32 -22.06
CA LEU A 144 -1.22 13.64 -23.47
C LEU A 144 -1.92 14.93 -23.85
N SER A 145 -3.11 15.17 -23.30
CA SER A 145 -3.90 16.38 -23.58
C SER A 145 -3.41 17.61 -22.83
N THR A 146 -2.95 17.43 -21.59
CA THR A 146 -2.44 18.50 -20.72
C THR A 146 -0.92 18.41 -20.64
N HIS A 147 -0.24 19.51 -20.96
CA HIS A 147 1.22 19.60 -20.84
C HIS A 147 1.62 19.83 -19.37
N THR A 148 1.16 18.95 -18.48
CA THR A 148 1.41 19.03 -17.05
C THR A 148 2.88 18.73 -16.77
N ALA A 149 3.59 19.67 -16.14
CA ALA A 149 4.95 19.46 -15.66
C ALA A 149 4.93 19.14 -14.17
N ASP A 150 4.83 17.85 -13.83
CA ASP A 150 4.90 17.35 -12.46
C ASP A 150 6.04 16.35 -12.28
N ASP A 151 6.22 15.87 -11.04
CA ASP A 151 7.29 14.93 -10.70
C ASP A 151 7.24 13.65 -11.55
N PHE A 152 6.04 13.20 -11.96
CA PHE A 152 5.92 12.02 -12.82
C PHE A 152 6.52 12.30 -14.19
N GLU A 153 6.15 13.42 -14.82
CA GLU A 153 6.67 13.81 -16.13
C GLU A 153 8.17 14.07 -16.10
N ILE A 154 8.70 14.71 -15.05
CA ILE A 154 10.14 14.90 -14.89
C ILE A 154 10.87 13.55 -14.87
N GLN A 155 10.38 12.60 -14.06
CA GLN A 155 11.01 11.27 -13.96
C GLN A 155 10.82 10.44 -15.23
N ALA A 156 9.68 10.57 -15.91
CA ALA A 156 9.41 9.95 -17.19
C ALA A 156 10.40 10.38 -18.27
N HIS A 157 10.66 11.69 -18.40
CA HIS A 157 11.66 12.22 -19.32
C HIS A 157 13.06 11.70 -19.00
N LEU A 158 13.46 11.70 -17.73
CA LEU A 158 14.75 11.15 -17.29
C LEU A 158 14.90 9.65 -17.62
N LEU A 159 13.82 8.87 -17.52
CA LEU A 159 13.84 7.46 -17.92
C LEU A 159 14.02 7.29 -19.43
N ALA A 160 13.34 8.11 -20.23
CA ALA A 160 13.46 8.10 -21.67
C ALA A 160 14.88 8.49 -22.11
N ASP A 161 15.46 9.53 -21.50
CA ASP A 161 16.83 9.99 -21.76
C ASP A 161 17.84 8.88 -21.49
N LYS A 162 17.78 8.26 -20.31
CA LYS A 162 18.65 7.13 -19.95
C LYS A 162 18.45 5.94 -20.89
N CYS A 163 17.24 5.69 -21.37
CA CYS A 163 16.99 4.64 -22.35
C CYS A 163 17.71 4.96 -23.68
N ARG A 164 17.59 6.20 -24.17
CA ARG A 164 18.28 6.67 -25.39
C ARG A 164 19.79 6.59 -25.25
N GLU A 165 20.36 7.04 -24.15
CA GLU A 165 21.80 6.94 -23.86
C GLU A 165 22.29 5.49 -23.95
N ARG A 166 21.56 4.55 -23.33
CA ARG A 166 21.90 3.12 -23.40
C ARG A 166 21.85 2.57 -24.82
N LEU A 167 20.92 3.04 -25.65
CA LEU A 167 20.79 2.64 -27.05
C LEU A 167 21.88 3.27 -27.93
N GLN A 168 22.32 4.50 -27.63
CA GLN A 168 23.46 5.12 -28.33
C GLN A 168 24.75 4.34 -28.10
N HIS A 169 24.99 3.87 -26.87
CA HIS A 169 26.15 3.04 -26.55
C HIS A 169 26.09 1.64 -27.14
N ASN A 170 24.90 1.10 -27.41
CA ASN A 170 24.73 -0.20 -28.06
C ASN A 170 23.47 -0.21 -28.94
N PRO A 171 23.58 0.22 -30.21
CA PRO A 171 22.43 0.39 -31.12
C PRO A 171 21.72 -0.91 -31.49
N SER A 172 22.36 -2.07 -31.28
CA SER A 172 21.76 -3.37 -31.55
C SER A 172 20.73 -3.80 -30.49
N ASN A 173 20.69 -3.10 -29.34
CA ASN A 173 19.75 -3.41 -28.28
C ASN A 173 18.33 -2.93 -28.62
N LYS A 174 17.33 -3.71 -28.23
CA LYS A 174 15.94 -3.24 -28.20
C LYS A 174 15.75 -2.23 -27.07
N PRO A 175 14.83 -1.25 -27.22
CA PRO A 175 14.45 -0.38 -26.13
C PRO A 175 14.03 -1.20 -24.90
N ASN A 176 14.61 -0.85 -23.75
CA ASN A 176 14.28 -1.46 -22.47
C ASN A 176 14.15 -0.34 -21.45
N PHE A 177 12.91 0.07 -21.20
CA PHE A 177 12.61 1.17 -20.32
C PHE A 177 12.66 0.75 -18.85
N GLY A 178 13.08 1.70 -18.03
CA GLY A 178 13.36 1.47 -16.63
C GLY A 178 14.64 2.12 -16.14
N ASP A 179 14.65 2.45 -14.86
CA ASP A 179 15.89 2.70 -14.16
C ASP A 179 16.72 1.40 -14.06
N LEU A 180 17.99 1.54 -13.64
CA LEU A 180 18.90 0.39 -13.55
C LEU A 180 18.41 -0.69 -12.56
N ARG A 181 17.70 -0.30 -11.49
CA ARG A 181 17.18 -1.22 -10.49
C ARG A 181 16.04 -2.03 -11.08
N TRP A 182 15.08 -1.39 -11.74
CA TRP A 182 13.97 -2.05 -12.43
C TRP A 182 14.47 -3.01 -13.49
N ILE A 183 15.44 -2.58 -14.31
CA ILE A 183 16.06 -3.46 -15.33
C ILE A 183 16.75 -4.66 -14.68
N SER A 184 17.43 -4.48 -13.54
CA SER A 184 18.03 -5.59 -12.80
C SER A 184 16.96 -6.58 -12.32
N CYS A 185 15.84 -6.10 -11.79
CA CYS A 185 14.73 -6.94 -11.35
C CYS A 185 14.11 -7.74 -12.52
N LYS A 186 13.92 -7.09 -13.68
CA LYS A 186 13.45 -7.78 -14.90
C LYS A 186 14.44 -8.85 -15.37
N ARG A 187 15.74 -8.55 -15.37
CA ARG A 187 16.79 -9.52 -15.74
C ARG A 187 16.81 -10.74 -14.81
N SER A 188 16.59 -10.55 -13.52
CA SER A 188 16.46 -11.63 -12.52
C SER A 188 15.29 -12.58 -12.84
N MET A 189 14.19 -12.07 -13.41
CA MET A 189 13.08 -12.91 -13.88
C MET A 189 13.38 -13.67 -15.18
N THR A 190 14.08 -13.04 -16.12
CA THR A 190 14.34 -13.61 -17.45
C THR A 190 15.56 -14.52 -17.50
N THR A 191 16.53 -14.31 -16.61
CA THR A 191 17.69 -15.19 -16.47
C THR A 191 17.42 -16.19 -15.37
N ASN A 192 17.58 -17.48 -15.67
CA ASN A 192 17.26 -18.61 -14.81
C ASN A 192 18.24 -18.74 -13.61
N SER A 193 18.40 -17.68 -12.82
CA SER A 193 19.42 -17.60 -11.78
C SER A 193 18.83 -17.86 -10.39
N ARG A 194 19.52 -18.74 -9.67
CA ARG A 194 19.25 -19.34 -8.37
C ARG A 194 18.96 -18.38 -7.19
N PHE A 195 18.79 -17.08 -7.41
CA PHE A 195 18.57 -16.08 -6.35
C PHE A 195 17.12 -15.96 -5.85
N ARG A 196 16.19 -16.77 -6.37
CA ARG A 196 14.78 -16.86 -5.94
C ARG A 196 14.53 -17.15 -4.46
N ARG A 197 15.52 -17.46 -3.62
CA ARG A 197 15.27 -18.11 -2.31
C ARG A 197 15.15 -17.21 -1.08
N LYS A 198 15.67 -15.97 -1.02
CA LYS A 198 15.72 -15.26 0.28
C LYS A 198 14.78 -14.06 0.45
N LEU A 199 14.56 -13.20 -0.54
CA LEU A 199 13.69 -12.02 -0.37
C LEU A 199 12.22 -12.28 -0.74
N GLY A 200 11.96 -12.98 -1.85
CA GLY A 200 10.61 -13.33 -2.28
C GLY A 200 9.88 -14.24 -1.29
N GLN A 201 10.60 -15.05 -0.50
CA GLN A 201 10.03 -15.93 0.53
C GLN A 201 9.44 -15.17 1.73
N GLN A 202 9.87 -13.94 2.02
CA GLN A 202 9.28 -13.15 3.10
C GLN A 202 7.98 -12.45 2.70
N TRP A 203 7.86 -12.03 1.43
CA TRP A 203 6.64 -11.39 0.93
C TRP A 203 5.59 -12.38 0.45
N SER A 204 5.98 -13.51 -0.16
CA SER A 204 5.04 -14.62 -0.43
C SER A 204 4.45 -15.21 0.85
N LYS A 205 5.12 -15.08 2.01
CA LYS A 205 4.52 -15.39 3.32
C LYS A 205 3.48 -14.37 3.80
N LEU A 206 3.41 -13.18 3.21
CA LEU A 206 2.38 -12.18 3.51
C LEU A 206 1.21 -12.24 2.51
N THR A 207 1.44 -12.75 1.29
CA THR A 207 0.42 -12.76 0.22
C THR A 207 -0.05 -14.15 -0.19
N SER A 208 0.57 -15.25 0.28
CA SER A 208 0.14 -16.60 -0.09
C SER A 208 -1.14 -17.04 0.63
N LYS A 209 -2.04 -17.71 -0.10
CA LYS A 209 -3.22 -18.41 0.45
C LYS A 209 -2.89 -19.35 1.62
N ALA A 210 -1.67 -19.92 1.65
CA ALA A 210 -1.20 -20.77 2.73
C ALA A 210 -0.90 -20.01 4.03
N ALA A 211 -0.37 -18.78 3.95
CA ALA A 211 -0.16 -17.93 5.11
C ALA A 211 -1.47 -17.38 5.68
N LEU A 212 -2.43 -17.07 4.79
CA LEU A 212 -3.81 -16.72 5.18
C LEU A 212 -4.48 -17.88 5.94
N LYS A 213 -4.38 -19.13 5.45
CA LYS A 213 -4.88 -20.32 6.17
C LYS A 213 -4.15 -20.62 7.48
N ALA A 214 -2.82 -20.43 7.54
CA ALA A 214 -2.04 -20.65 8.76
C ALA A 214 -2.35 -19.60 9.84
N ASN A 215 -2.62 -18.35 9.45
CA ASN A 215 -3.09 -17.31 10.36
C ASN A 215 -4.54 -17.55 10.81
N GLN A 216 -5.40 -18.08 9.93
CA GLN A 216 -6.76 -18.53 10.29
C GLN A 216 -6.70 -19.60 11.40
N LEU A 217 -5.89 -20.63 11.23
CA LEU A 217 -5.71 -21.72 12.22
C LEU A 217 -5.09 -21.26 13.54
N LYS A 218 -4.21 -20.24 13.51
CA LYS A 218 -3.64 -19.65 14.73
C LYS A 218 -4.64 -18.77 15.46
N LEU A 219 -5.46 -18.02 14.73
CA LEU A 219 -6.50 -17.18 15.29
C LEU A 219 -7.60 -18.03 15.91
N ASP A 220 -8.08 -19.08 15.21
CA ASP A 220 -9.11 -20.00 15.70
C ASP A 220 -8.66 -20.72 16.99
N LYS A 221 -7.38 -21.10 17.09
CA LYS A 221 -6.80 -21.65 18.33
C LYS A 221 -6.69 -20.62 19.45
N SER A 222 -6.45 -19.36 19.13
CA SER A 222 -6.34 -18.28 20.11
C SER A 222 -7.71 -17.86 20.63
N THR A 223 -8.73 -17.78 19.76
CA THR A 223 -10.12 -17.54 20.16
C THR A 223 -10.67 -18.73 20.94
N ALA A 224 -10.42 -19.97 20.52
CA ALA A 224 -10.82 -21.15 21.29
C ALA A 224 -10.24 -21.14 22.71
N LYS A 225 -8.93 -20.83 22.86
CA LYS A 225 -8.30 -20.67 24.19
C LYS A 225 -8.85 -19.51 25.01
N LEU A 226 -9.28 -18.43 24.37
CA LEU A 226 -9.87 -17.28 25.07
C LEU A 226 -11.27 -17.62 25.62
N TRP A 227 -12.07 -18.35 24.84
CA TRP A 227 -13.40 -18.81 25.24
C TRP A 227 -13.37 -19.93 26.28
N GLU A 228 -12.36 -20.81 26.22
CA GLU A 228 -12.11 -21.83 27.24
C GLU A 228 -11.72 -21.20 28.58
N LYS A 229 -10.91 -20.12 28.55
CA LYS A 229 -10.50 -19.38 29.75
C LYS A 229 -11.65 -18.57 30.38
N VAL A 230 -12.57 -18.04 29.57
CA VAL A 230 -13.79 -17.36 30.05
C VAL A 230 -14.83 -18.33 30.61
N SER A 231 -14.78 -19.61 30.21
CA SER A 231 -15.67 -20.64 30.77
C SER A 231 -15.18 -21.22 32.10
N THR A 232 -13.89 -21.09 32.42
CA THR A 232 -13.30 -21.56 33.69
C THR A 232 -13.19 -20.50 34.78
N ASP A 233 -13.10 -19.22 34.40
CA ASP A 233 -13.12 -18.11 35.35
C ASP A 233 -14.53 -17.51 35.38
N GLY A 234 -15.31 -17.90 36.39
CA GLY A 234 -16.68 -17.45 36.59
C GLY A 234 -16.83 -15.94 36.46
N ILE A 235 -17.83 -15.52 35.70
CA ILE A 235 -18.21 -14.13 35.43
C ILE A 235 -18.39 -13.38 36.76
N PRO A 236 -17.63 -12.31 37.06
CA PRO A 236 -17.98 -11.39 38.12
C PRO A 236 -19.24 -10.63 37.70
N GLY A 237 -20.29 -10.69 38.53
CA GLY A 237 -21.53 -9.95 38.30
C GLY A 237 -21.27 -8.43 38.21
N PRO A 238 -22.18 -7.67 37.57
CA PRO A 238 -22.04 -6.23 37.43
C PRO A 238 -22.00 -5.54 38.81
N PRO A 239 -21.22 -4.47 38.99
CA PRO A 239 -21.10 -3.80 40.28
C PRO A 239 -22.43 -3.17 40.70
N ALA A 240 -22.83 -3.43 41.94
CA ALA A 240 -24.00 -2.82 42.55
C ALA A 240 -23.77 -1.31 42.77
N ILE A 241 -24.68 -0.49 42.24
CA ILE A 241 -24.69 0.96 42.46
C ILE A 241 -25.37 1.23 43.81
N THR A 242 -24.59 1.62 44.82
CA THR A 242 -25.10 2.02 46.13
C THR A 242 -25.38 3.53 46.15
N TYR A 243 -26.65 3.92 46.27
CA TYR A 243 -27.05 5.31 46.47
C TYR A 243 -26.87 5.71 47.94
N SER A 244 -25.89 6.56 48.25
CA SER A 244 -25.74 7.18 49.57
C SER A 244 -26.55 8.47 49.64
N ARG A 245 -27.62 8.42 50.44
CA ARG A 245 -28.49 9.55 50.80
C ARG A 245 -27.85 10.27 51.99
N SER A 246 -27.44 11.53 51.84
CA SER A 246 -27.02 12.40 52.95
C SER A 246 -28.10 13.45 53.21
N MET A 247 -28.60 13.50 54.45
CA MET A 247 -29.62 14.42 54.94
C MET A 247 -28.99 15.44 55.89
N GLY A 248 -29.24 16.73 55.63
CA GLY A 248 -29.26 17.84 56.60
C GLY A 248 -27.91 18.33 57.16
N PRO A 249 -27.79 19.63 57.48
CA PRO A 249 -28.60 20.23 58.56
C PRO A 249 -29.48 21.41 58.14
N THR A 250 -30.54 21.59 58.93
CA THR A 250 -31.63 22.58 58.87
C THR A 250 -31.28 23.95 59.47
N GLU A 251 -31.85 24.98 58.83
CA GLU A 251 -32.46 26.21 59.41
C GLU A 251 -31.53 27.29 60.02
N ASN A 252 -31.77 28.61 59.93
CA ASN A 252 -32.89 29.49 59.50
C ASN A 252 -32.35 30.96 59.53
N PRO A 253 -33.14 32.07 59.45
CA PRO A 253 -34.08 32.54 58.43
C PRO A 253 -33.82 34.04 58.05
N GLY A 254 -34.59 34.62 57.12
CA GLY A 254 -34.92 36.06 57.22
C GLY A 254 -34.84 36.94 55.95
N SER A 255 -36.02 37.17 55.38
CA SER A 255 -36.51 38.43 54.77
C SER A 255 -35.96 38.93 53.41
N GLY A 256 -36.90 39.37 52.55
CA GLY A 256 -36.65 40.42 51.54
C GLY A 256 -36.83 40.04 50.06
N ARG A 257 -38.07 40.03 49.58
CA ARG A 257 -38.44 40.26 48.16
C ARG A 257 -38.28 41.78 47.83
N PRO A 258 -38.47 42.24 46.56
CA PRO A 258 -37.96 41.82 45.25
C PRO A 258 -37.50 43.05 44.41
N ALA A 259 -37.49 42.94 43.06
CA ALA A 259 -37.37 44.00 42.04
C ALA A 259 -35.93 44.37 41.65
N ALA A 260 -35.58 44.73 40.41
CA ALA A 260 -36.24 44.77 39.11
C ALA A 260 -35.12 44.80 38.06
N SER A 261 -35.51 44.59 36.81
CA SER A 261 -34.82 45.02 35.59
C SER A 261 -34.19 46.42 35.69
N ASN A 262 -33.04 46.61 35.04
CA ASN A 262 -32.88 47.58 33.95
C ASN A 262 -31.50 47.40 33.27
N GLU A 263 -31.55 47.53 31.94
CA GLU A 263 -30.53 48.04 31.00
C GLU A 263 -29.08 47.56 31.07
#